data_AF-A0A6B2USR8-F1
#
_entry.id   AF-A0A6B2USR8-F1
#
_cell.length_a   1.000
_cell.length_b   1.000
_cell.length_c   1.000
_cell.angle_alpha   90.00
_cell.angle_beta   90.00
_cell.angle_gamma   90.00
#
_symmetry.space_group_name_H-M   'P 1'
#
loop_
_entity.id
_entity.type
_entity.pdbx_description
1 polymer ?
#
loop_
_entity_poly.entity_id
_entity_poly.type
_entity_poly.pdbx_seq_one_letter_code
_entity_poly.pdbx_strand_id
1 'polypeptide(L)'
;ARHPHVHGANLGVRADAYLGVGGFPPLATGEDHALVRALETGGHRVLRTRRSPVATSARLTPRASGGYGARLARLAGLGAWEEEADAVRGAEPV
;
A
#
# COMPACT_ATOMS: atom_id res chain seq x y z
N ALA A 1 10.67 -12.03 -15.17
CA ALA A 1 10.62 -11.60 -13.75
C ALA A 1 9.20 -11.15 -13.38
N ARG A 2 8.49 -11.75 -12.41
CA ARG A 2 7.18 -11.23 -11.90
C ARG A 2 7.45 -10.16 -10.83
N HIS A 3 6.61 -9.12 -10.69
CA HIS A 3 6.72 -8.18 -9.56
C HIS A 3 5.85 -8.67 -8.39
N PRO A 4 6.31 -8.57 -7.14
CA PRO A 4 5.51 -8.96 -5.98
C PRO A 4 4.45 -7.93 -5.60
N HIS A 5 4.49 -6.72 -6.20
CA HIS A 5 3.64 -5.61 -5.80
C HIS A 5 2.16 -5.86 -6.10
N VAL A 6 1.33 -5.62 -5.10
CA VAL A 6 -0.11 -5.47 -5.21
C VAL A 6 -0.39 -3.97 -5.25
N HIS A 7 -1.29 -3.56 -6.13
CA HIS A 7 -1.78 -2.20 -6.21
C HIS A 7 -3.29 -2.27 -6.39
N GLY A 8 -4.05 -1.66 -5.48
CA GLY A 8 -5.52 -1.68 -5.54
C GLY A 8 -6.08 -1.16 -6.85
N ALA A 9 -5.37 -0.25 -7.53
CA ALA A 9 -5.74 0.28 -8.84
C ALA A 9 -5.71 -0.76 -9.98
N ASN A 10 -5.09 -1.92 -9.78
CA ASN A 10 -5.03 -3.02 -10.75
C ASN A 10 -5.25 -4.37 -10.04
N LEU A 11 -6.45 -4.56 -9.51
CA LEU A 11 -6.84 -5.78 -8.81
C LEU A 11 -8.19 -6.27 -9.34
N GLY A 12 -8.24 -7.55 -9.73
CA GLY A 12 -9.47 -8.23 -10.12
C GLY A 12 -9.64 -9.50 -9.30
N VAL A 13 -10.84 -9.73 -8.77
CA VAL A 13 -11.18 -10.88 -7.93
C VAL A 13 -12.55 -11.41 -8.34
N ARG A 14 -12.72 -12.73 -8.31
CA ARG A 14 -14.06 -13.32 -8.47
C ARG A 14 -14.92 -12.97 -7.26
N ALA A 15 -16.18 -12.61 -7.49
CA ALA A 15 -17.07 -12.16 -6.42
C ALA A 15 -17.27 -13.21 -5.32
N ASP A 16 -17.36 -14.49 -5.68
CA ASP A 16 -17.52 -15.59 -4.72
C ASP A 16 -16.27 -15.76 -3.83
N ALA A 17 -15.08 -15.71 -4.41
CA ALA A 17 -13.82 -15.75 -3.65
C ALA A 17 -13.67 -14.51 -2.75
N TYR A 18 -14.03 -13.32 -3.24
CA TYR A 18 -14.02 -12.08 -2.46
C TYR A 18 -14.90 -12.18 -1.22
N LEU A 19 -16.15 -12.63 -1.38
CA LEU A 19 -17.09 -12.84 -0.27
C LEU A 19 -16.62 -13.98 0.65
N GLY A 20 -16.08 -15.06 0.08
CA GLY A 20 -15.60 -16.23 0.83
C GLY A 20 -14.44 -15.93 1.77
N VAL A 21 -13.60 -14.92 1.46
CA VAL A 21 -12.51 -14.47 2.35
C VAL A 21 -12.88 -13.26 3.22
N GLY A 22 -14.15 -12.82 3.21
CA GLY A 22 -14.64 -11.70 4.02
C GLY A 22 -14.44 -10.30 3.41
N GLY A 23 -13.99 -10.21 2.16
CA GLY A 23 -13.82 -8.97 1.43
C GLY A 23 -12.66 -8.09 1.91
N PHE A 24 -12.73 -6.78 1.62
CA PHE A 24 -11.73 -5.83 2.12
C PHE A 24 -11.85 -5.66 3.64
N PRO A 25 -10.77 -5.90 4.41
CA PRO A 25 -10.79 -5.59 5.83
C PRO A 25 -10.82 -4.07 6.03
N PRO A 26 -11.43 -3.57 7.13
CA PRO A 26 -11.55 -2.14 7.42
C PRO A 26 -10.22 -1.57 7.93
N LEU A 27 -9.20 -1.56 7.08
CA LEU A 27 -7.89 -1.00 7.36
C LEU A 27 -7.79 0.42 6.80
N ALA A 28 -7.07 1.30 7.51
CA ALA A 28 -6.79 2.65 7.01
C ALA A 28 -5.90 2.63 5.75
N THR A 29 -4.97 1.67 5.67
CA THR A 29 -4.09 1.46 4.51
C THR A 29 -3.74 -0.02 4.36
N GLY A 30 -3.52 -0.48 3.13
CA GLY A 30 -3.04 -1.83 2.83
C GLY A 30 -4.15 -2.90 2.80
N GLU A 31 -5.41 -2.48 2.65
CA GLU A 31 -6.58 -3.33 2.49
C GLU A 31 -6.48 -4.26 1.28
N ASP A 32 -5.87 -3.80 0.19
CA ASP A 32 -5.61 -4.58 -1.02
C ASP A 32 -4.59 -5.71 -0.80
N HIS A 33 -3.51 -5.40 -0.09
CA HIS A 33 -2.53 -6.39 0.35
C HIS A 33 -3.16 -7.42 1.29
N ALA A 34 -4.00 -6.99 2.22
CA ALA A 34 -4.68 -7.87 3.15
C ALA A 34 -5.66 -8.80 2.43
N LEU A 35 -6.45 -8.30 1.48
CA LEU A 35 -7.34 -9.10 0.64
C LEU A 35 -6.55 -10.14 -0.17
N VAL A 36 -5.44 -9.76 -0.81
CA VAL A 36 -4.61 -10.71 -1.57
C VAL A 36 -4.02 -11.79 -0.67
N ARG A 37 -3.56 -11.42 0.54
CA ARG A 37 -3.09 -12.41 1.53
C ARG A 37 -4.19 -13.37 1.94
N ALA A 38 -5.40 -12.87 2.21
CA ALA A 38 -6.54 -13.70 2.57
C ALA A 38 -6.92 -14.70 1.45
N LEU A 39 -6.86 -14.26 0.19
CA LEU A 39 -7.06 -15.12 -0.98
C LEU A 39 -5.97 -16.20 -1.09
N GLU A 40 -4.70 -15.83 -0.89
CA GLU A 40 -3.57 -16.78 -0.91
C GLU A 40 -3.70 -17.81 0.24
N THR A 41 -4.02 -17.36 1.46
CA THR A 41 -4.23 -18.26 2.61
C THR A 41 -5.47 -19.14 2.47
N GLY A 42 -6.49 -18.66 1.75
CA GLY A 42 -7.69 -19.42 1.40
C GLY A 42 -7.48 -20.42 0.26
N GLY A 43 -6.26 -20.57 -0.26
CA GLY A 43 -5.93 -21.51 -1.33
C GLY A 43 -6.32 -21.04 -2.73
N HIS A 44 -6.71 -19.78 -2.90
CA HIS A 44 -7.03 -19.24 -4.22
C HIS A 44 -5.76 -18.91 -5.01
N ARG A 45 -5.81 -19.12 -6.33
CA ARG A 45 -4.71 -18.78 -7.22
C ARG A 45 -4.66 -17.29 -7.51
N VAL A 46 -3.58 -16.62 -7.09
CA VAL A 46 -3.31 -15.21 -7.43
C VAL A 46 -2.40 -15.10 -8.66
N LEU A 47 -2.99 -14.67 -9.78
CA LEU A 47 -2.23 -14.41 -11.02
C LEU A 47 -1.66 -12.99 -11.03
N ARG A 48 -0.34 -12.88 -11.10
CA ARG A 48 0.37 -11.59 -11.30
C ARG A 48 0.84 -11.47 -12.75
N THR A 49 0.37 -10.48 -13.49
CA THR A 49 0.63 -10.32 -14.93
C THR A 49 0.92 -8.88 -15.32
N ARG A 50 1.83 -8.69 -16.30
CA ARG A 50 2.09 -7.37 -16.93
C ARG A 50 1.27 -7.13 -18.20
N ARG A 51 0.45 -8.08 -18.62
CA ARG A 51 -0.31 -8.01 -19.89
C ARG A 51 -1.51 -7.05 -19.84
N SER A 52 -1.86 -6.55 -18.66
CA SER A 52 -2.98 -5.62 -18.46
C SER A 52 -2.53 -4.47 -17.56
N PRO A 53 -1.73 -3.53 -18.09
CA PRO A 53 -1.31 -2.36 -17.34
C PRO A 53 -2.48 -1.39 -17.15
N VAL A 54 -2.41 -0.59 -16.09
CA VAL A 54 -3.30 0.54 -15.88
C VAL A 54 -2.46 1.79 -15.70
N ALA A 55 -2.96 2.94 -16.16
CA ALA A 55 -2.37 4.23 -15.86
C ALA A 55 -2.94 4.74 -14.54
N THR A 56 -2.07 5.13 -13.61
CA THR A 56 -2.47 5.75 -12.34
C THR A 56 -1.82 7.13 -12.21
N SER A 57 -2.50 8.04 -11.51
CA SER A 57 -1.96 9.38 -11.28
C SER A 57 -0.72 9.33 -10.38
N ALA A 58 0.38 9.93 -10.80
CA ALA A 58 1.61 10.07 -10.00
C ALA A 58 1.55 11.29 -9.05
N ARG A 59 0.48 11.40 -8.24
CA ARG A 59 0.32 12.55 -7.32
C ARG A 59 1.35 12.50 -6.20
N LEU A 60 2.07 13.61 -6.01
CA LEU A 60 3.01 13.83 -4.91
C LEU A 60 2.34 14.43 -3.68
N THR A 61 1.14 15.01 -3.85
CA THR A 61 0.24 15.39 -2.76
C THR A 61 -0.88 14.34 -2.67
N PRO A 62 -0.73 13.29 -1.86
CA PRO A 62 -1.70 12.20 -1.78
C PRO A 62 -2.98 12.63 -1.03
N ARG A 63 -4.10 12.00 -1.39
CA ARG A 63 -5.38 12.14 -0.66
C ARG A 63 -5.51 11.17 0.52
N ALA A 64 -4.78 10.07 0.48
CA ALA A 64 -4.72 9.06 1.53
C ALA A 64 -3.28 8.99 2.06
N SER A 65 -3.11 9.07 3.38
CA SER A 65 -1.84 8.82 4.04
C SER A 65 -1.42 7.36 3.84
N GLY A 66 -0.11 7.08 3.88
CA GLY A 66 0.45 5.72 3.78
C GLY A 66 0.24 4.98 2.44
N GLY A 67 -0.48 5.56 1.48
CA GLY A 67 -0.73 4.95 0.17
C GLY A 67 0.41 5.14 -0.85
N TYR A 68 0.17 4.73 -2.10
CA TYR A 68 1.17 4.82 -3.17
C TYR A 68 1.66 6.26 -3.42
N GLY A 69 0.80 7.26 -3.28
CA GLY A 69 1.21 8.68 -3.42
C GLY A 69 2.20 9.13 -2.34
N ALA A 70 2.08 8.64 -1.10
CA ALA A 70 3.08 8.90 -0.05
C ALA A 70 4.43 8.24 -0.41
N ARG A 71 4.39 7.03 -0.98
CA ARG A 71 5.60 6.38 -1.52
C ARG A 71 6.23 7.18 -2.66
N LEU A 72 5.43 7.74 -3.57
CA LEU A 72 5.93 8.59 -4.66
C LEU A 72 6.56 9.88 -4.13
N ALA A 73 5.94 10.55 -3.16
CA ALA A 73 6.51 11.73 -2.51
C ALA A 73 7.86 11.41 -1.87
N ARG A 74 7.96 10.30 -1.13
CA ARG A 74 9.24 9.84 -0.55
C ARG A 74 10.31 9.58 -1.60
N LEU A 75 9.96 8.91 -2.71
CA LEU A 75 10.90 8.67 -3.81
C LEU A 75 11.35 9.96 -4.50
N ALA A 76 10.50 10.98 -4.52
CA ALA A 76 10.81 12.30 -5.07
C ALA A 76 11.61 13.19 -4.09
N GLY A 77 11.93 12.71 -2.89
CA GLY A 77 12.58 13.53 -1.84
C GLY A 77 11.66 14.55 -1.17
N LEU A 78 10.34 14.42 -1.36
CA LEU A 78 9.30 15.30 -0.82
C LEU A 78 8.52 14.67 0.34
N GLY A 79 8.89 13.45 0.76
CA GLY A 79 8.35 12.85 1.98
C GLY A 79 8.79 13.68 3.18
N ALA A 80 7.86 13.98 4.09
CA ALA A 80 8.21 14.66 5.34
C ALA A 80 9.43 13.97 5.96
N TRP A 81 10.48 14.76 6.21
CA TRP A 81 11.45 14.43 7.22
C TRP A 81 10.67 14.45 8.54
N GLU A 82 10.13 13.31 8.97
CA GLU A 82 9.83 13.14 10.39
C GLU A 82 11.18 13.07 11.07
N GLU A 83 11.68 14.24 11.42
CA GLU A 83 12.77 14.41 12.36
C GLU A 83 12.36 13.71 13.64
N GLU A 84 13.11 12.67 13.97
CA GLU A 84 13.35 12.23 15.33
C GLU A 84 14.09 13.36 16.08
N ALA A 85 13.42 14.50 16.27
CA ALA A 85 13.98 15.72 16.87
C ALA A 85 13.06 16.30 17.96
N ASP A 86 12.38 15.44 18.71
CA ASP A 86 11.81 15.82 20.01
C ASP A 86 12.23 14.84 21.13
N ALA A 87 13.49 14.40 21.07
CA ALA A 87 14.14 13.62 22.12
C ALA A 87 15.53 14.16 22.52
N VAL A 88 15.78 15.47 22.41
CA VAL A 88 16.90 16.13 23.13
C VAL A 88 16.52 17.59 23.48
N ARG A 89 15.57 17.78 24.40
CA ARG A 89 15.44 19.04 25.18
C ARG A 89 15.51 18.73 26.67
N GLY A 90 16.69 18.32 27.13
CA GLY A 90 16.90 18.07 28.55
C GLY A 90 18.33 17.67 28.90
N ALA A 91 19.31 18.53 28.65
CA ALA A 91 20.57 18.54 29.38
C ALA A 91 21.22 19.93 29.25
N GLU A 92 21.09 20.71 30.32
CA GLU A 92 21.66 22.05 30.54
C GLU A 92 23.21 22.03 30.49
N PRO A 93 23.86 23.19 30.23
CA PRO A 93 25.31 23.26 30.13
C PRO A 93 25.97 23.23 31.51
N VAL A 94 27.11 22.53 31.61
CA VAL A 94 28.14 22.74 32.65
C VAL A 94 29.18 23.73 32.16
#